data_AF-A0A849RVQ0-F1
#
_entry.id   AF-A0A849RVQ0-F1
#
_cell.length_a   1.000
_cell.length_b   1.000
_cell.length_c   1.000
_cell.angle_alpha   90.00
_cell.angle_beta   90.00
_cell.angle_gamma   90.00
#
_symmetry.space_group_name_H-M   'P 1'
#
loop_
_entity.id
_entity.type
_entity.pdbx_description
1 polymer ?
#
loop_
_entity_poly.entity_id
_entity_poly.type
_entity_poly.pdbx_seq_one_letter_code
_entity_poly.pdbx_strand_id
1 'polypeptide(L)'
;DKNVATSRLIGANKRFIEEHIPHLSSLLVDQAADLVDAAQVVVVGYASAEFLPALKRMRADQLIIDLARIEGREGLTASYDGICW
;
A
#
# COMPACT_ATOMS: atom_id res chain seq x y z
N ASP A 1 14.95 7.00 17.75
CA ASP A 1 13.85 7.69 17.07
C ASP A 1 13.70 7.17 15.63
N LYS A 2 13.21 5.94 15.47
CA LYS A 2 13.13 5.25 14.16
C LYS A 2 11.99 5.77 13.29
N ASN A 3 10.97 6.38 13.90
CA ASN A 3 9.85 6.96 13.18
C ASN A 3 10.24 8.30 12.52
N VAL A 4 11.14 9.08 13.12
CA VAL A 4 11.64 10.34 12.53
C VAL A 4 12.59 10.12 11.35
N ALA A 5 13.35 9.02 11.33
CA ALA A 5 14.19 8.67 10.19
C ALA A 5 13.36 8.22 8.98
N THR A 6 12.29 7.45 9.23
CA THR A 6 11.37 6.98 8.19
C THR A 6 10.57 8.13 7.59
N SER A 7 10.07 9.07 8.40
CA SER A 7 9.35 10.25 7.90
C SER A 7 10.23 11.20 7.06
N ARG A 8 11.53 11.33 7.39
CA ARG A 8 12.50 12.06 6.55
C ARG A 8 12.76 11.37 5.20
N LEU A 9 12.89 10.05 5.19
CA LEU A 9 13.06 9.26 3.96
C LEU A 9 11.81 9.33 3.07
N ILE A 10 10.61 9.27 3.66
CA ILE A 10 9.34 9.44 2.93
C ILE A 10 9.24 10.86 2.35
N GLY A 11 9.56 11.90 3.13
CA GLY A 11 9.50 13.30 2.67
C GLY A 11 10.55 13.64 1.61
N ALA A 12 11.76 13.12 1.74
CA ALA A 12 12.81 13.27 0.73
C ALA A 12 12.49 12.47 -0.54
N ASN A 13 11.93 11.26 -0.42
CA ASN A 13 11.44 10.50 -1.57
C ASN A 13 10.28 11.20 -2.27
N LYS A 14 9.32 11.78 -1.52
CA LYS A 14 8.19 12.51 -2.10
C LYS A 14 8.68 13.71 -2.92
N ARG A 15 9.60 14.52 -2.37
CA ARG A 15 10.20 15.65 -3.10
C ARG A 15 10.98 15.20 -4.35
N PHE A 16 11.77 14.12 -4.23
CA PHE A 16 12.49 13.57 -5.37
C PHE A 16 11.52 13.11 -6.48
N ILE A 17 10.41 12.44 -6.11
CA ILE A 17 9.38 12.01 -7.04
C ILE A 17 8.68 13.22 -7.70
N GLU A 18 8.35 14.25 -6.92
CA GLU A 18 7.75 15.50 -7.44
C GLU A 18 8.66 16.21 -8.46
N GLU A 19 9.97 16.26 -8.19
CA GLU A 19 10.93 16.97 -9.03
C GLU A 19 11.39 16.16 -10.26
N HIS A 20 11.53 14.84 -10.13
CA HIS A 20 12.19 14.00 -11.16
C HIS A 20 11.24 13.02 -11.85
N ILE A 21 10.11 12.67 -11.24
CA ILE A 21 9.14 11.69 -11.76
C ILE A 21 7.70 12.22 -11.59
N PRO A 22 7.36 13.39 -12.17
CA PRO A 22 6.10 14.09 -11.87
C PRO A 22 4.85 13.31 -12.26
N HIS A 23 4.95 12.45 -13.29
CA HIS A 23 3.86 11.58 -13.72
C HIS A 23 3.51 10.49 -12.69
N LEU A 24 4.45 10.13 -11.79
CA LEU A 24 4.18 9.23 -10.68
C LEU A 24 3.57 9.98 -9.50
N SER A 25 3.98 11.23 -9.26
CA SER A 25 3.45 12.06 -8.17
C SER A 25 1.93 12.22 -8.25
N SER A 26 1.37 12.38 -9.45
CA SER A 26 -0.08 12.49 -9.66
C SER A 26 -0.86 11.19 -9.36
N LEU A 27 -0.17 10.07 -9.16
CA LEU A 27 -0.76 8.77 -8.81
C LEU A 27 -0.59 8.44 -7.33
N LEU A 28 0.21 9.22 -6.59
CA LEU A 28 0.40 9.03 -5.17
C LEU A 28 -0.80 9.56 -4.40
N VAL A 29 -1.22 8.82 -3.39
CA VAL A 29 -2.22 9.25 -2.41
C VAL A 29 -1.59 9.30 -1.03
N ASP A 30 -2.06 10.22 -0.19
CA ASP A 30 -1.48 10.41 1.14
C ASP A 30 -1.91 9.33 2.14
N GLN A 31 -3.06 8.67 1.93
CA GLN A 31 -3.60 7.66 2.84
C GLN A 31 -3.93 6.36 2.10
N ALA A 32 -3.48 5.23 2.66
CA ALA A 32 -3.78 3.91 2.10
C ALA A 32 -5.28 3.59 2.06
N ALA A 33 -6.06 4.18 2.98
CA ALA A 33 -7.52 4.10 2.98
C ALA A 33 -8.15 4.60 1.66
N ASP A 34 -7.69 5.74 1.18
CA ASP A 34 -8.22 6.36 -0.04
C ASP A 34 -7.89 5.49 -1.27
N LEU A 35 -6.70 4.88 -1.27
CA LEU A 35 -6.28 3.92 -2.31
C LEU A 35 -7.20 2.71 -2.37
N VAL A 36 -7.43 2.05 -1.23
CA VAL A 36 -8.22 0.81 -1.18
C VAL A 36 -9.70 1.05 -1.46
N ASP A 37 -10.24 2.22 -1.13
CA ASP A 37 -11.64 2.54 -1.40
C ASP A 37 -11.88 2.72 -2.91
N ALA A 38 -10.93 3.31 -3.64
CA ALA A 38 -11.03 3.60 -5.07
C ALA A 38 -10.58 2.47 -6.00
N ALA A 39 -9.75 1.54 -5.54
CA ALA A 39 -9.19 0.47 -6.36
C ALA A 39 -10.17 -0.70 -6.57
N GLN A 40 -9.94 -1.52 -7.59
CA GLN A 40 -10.55 -2.87 -7.71
C GLN A 40 -9.51 -3.96 -7.43
N VAL A 41 -8.25 -3.66 -7.74
CA VAL A 41 -7.09 -4.53 -7.51
C VAL A 41 -6.04 -3.72 -6.78
N VAL A 42 -5.51 -4.26 -5.67
CA VAL A 42 -4.44 -3.65 -4.87
C VAL A 42 -3.24 -4.58 -4.90
N VAL A 43 -2.09 -4.06 -5.35
CA VAL A 43 -0.83 -4.80 -5.38
C VAL A 43 0.02 -4.38 -4.18
N VAL A 44 0.41 -5.35 -3.36
CA VAL A 44 1.29 -5.12 -2.21
C VAL A 44 2.73 -5.45 -2.60
N GLY A 45 3.53 -4.41 -2.81
CA GLY A 45 4.93 -4.54 -3.24
C GLY A 45 5.94 -4.80 -2.11
N TYR A 46 5.60 -4.46 -0.85
CA TYR A 46 6.44 -4.73 0.32
C TYR A 46 5.59 -4.97 1.56
N ALA A 47 6.12 -5.76 2.50
CA ALA A 47 5.41 -6.09 3.72
C ALA A 47 5.54 -4.96 4.75
N SER A 48 4.40 -4.39 5.14
CA SER A 48 4.32 -3.40 6.21
C SER A 48 3.02 -3.58 6.98
N ALA A 49 3.11 -3.66 8.30
CA ALA A 49 1.95 -3.77 9.17
C ALA A 49 1.01 -2.55 9.08
N GLU A 50 1.52 -1.41 8.59
CA GLU A 50 0.74 -0.18 8.40
C GLU A 50 -0.38 -0.32 7.37
N PHE A 51 -0.25 -1.27 6.43
CA PHE A 51 -1.24 -1.49 5.38
C PHE A 51 -2.41 -2.37 5.82
N LEU A 52 -2.23 -3.20 6.86
CA LEU A 52 -3.24 -4.16 7.29
C LEU A 52 -4.61 -3.54 7.60
N PRO A 53 -4.71 -2.38 8.29
CA PRO A 53 -6.00 -1.74 8.51
C PRO A 53 -6.71 -1.35 7.21
N ALA A 54 -5.98 -0.88 6.19
CA ALA A 54 -6.54 -0.54 4.90
C ALA A 54 -6.97 -1.79 4.12
N LEU A 55 -6.11 -2.83 4.08
CA LEU A 55 -6.43 -4.09 3.40
C LEU A 55 -7.67 -4.78 4.01
N LYS A 56 -7.86 -4.71 5.33
CA LYS A 56 -9.04 -5.25 6.02
C LYS A 56 -10.35 -4.52 5.72
N ARG A 57 -10.27 -3.28 5.24
CA ARG A 57 -11.43 -2.50 4.78
C ARG A 57 -11.87 -2.85 3.36
N MET A 58 -11.02 -3.53 2.59
CA MET A 58 -11.37 -3.92 1.23
C MET A 58 -12.59 -4.84 1.23
N ARG A 59 -13.41 -4.68 0.21
CA ARG A 59 -14.70 -5.32 -0.03
C ARG A 59 -14.51 -6.66 -0.74
N ALA A 60 -15.55 -7.51 -0.69
CA ALA A 60 -15.52 -8.85 -1.28
C ALA A 60 -15.37 -8.87 -2.81
N ASP A 61 -15.72 -7.77 -3.50
CA ASP A 61 -15.57 -7.62 -4.96
C ASP A 61 -14.16 -7.21 -5.39
N GLN A 62 -13.25 -6.96 -4.45
CA GLN A 62 -11.89 -6.52 -4.72
C GLN A 62 -10.86 -7.65 -4.61
N LEU A 63 -9.68 -7.44 -5.19
CA LEU A 63 -8.56 -8.38 -5.19
C LEU A 63 -7.29 -7.75 -4.59
N ILE A 64 -6.61 -8.50 -3.73
CA ILE A 64 -5.27 -8.22 -3.21
C ILE A 64 -4.30 -9.15 -3.93
N ILE A 65 -3.29 -8.57 -4.59
CA ILE A 65 -2.13 -9.29 -5.15
C ILE A 65 -0.95 -9.04 -4.23
N ASP A 66 -0.44 -10.09 -3.60
CA ASP A 66 0.67 -9.99 -2.65
C ASP A 66 1.99 -10.47 -3.26
N LEU A 67 2.94 -9.53 -3.38
CA LEU A 67 4.30 -9.78 -3.85
C LEU A 67 5.31 -9.89 -2.71
N ALA A 68 4.88 -9.66 -1.47
CA ALA A 68 5.76 -9.45 -0.32
C ALA A 68 5.49 -10.37 0.88
N ARG A 69 4.50 -11.27 0.77
CA ARG A 69 4.11 -12.24 1.81
C ARG A 69 3.73 -11.55 3.10
N ILE A 70 2.65 -10.76 3.04
CA ILE A 70 2.12 -10.05 4.21
C ILE A 70 1.62 -11.03 5.28
N GLU A 71 1.96 -10.74 6.53
CA GLU A 71 1.44 -11.44 7.70
C GLU A 71 0.12 -10.82 8.17
N GLY A 72 -0.67 -11.52 8.99
CA GLY A 72 -1.88 -10.95 9.59
C GLY A 72 -3.08 -10.83 8.64
N ARG A 73 -3.11 -11.65 7.58
CA ARG A 73 -4.20 -11.76 6.60
C ARG A 73 -5.52 -12.31 7.13
N GLU A 74 -5.54 -12.70 8.41
CA GLU A 74 -6.75 -13.16 9.09
C GLU A 74 -7.84 -12.07 9.04
N GLY A 75 -9.02 -12.43 8.54
CA GLY A 75 -10.16 -11.51 8.45
C GLY A 75 -10.13 -10.53 7.28
N LEU A 76 -9.34 -10.78 6.23
CA LEU A 76 -9.52 -10.09 4.95
C LEU A 76 -10.85 -10.50 4.32
N THR A 77 -11.59 -9.51 3.82
CA THR A 77 -12.86 -9.74 3.10
C THR A 77 -12.62 -9.85 1.58
N ALA A 78 -11.66 -9.10 1.06
CA ALA A 78 -11.27 -9.17 -0.35
C ALA A 78 -10.61 -10.51 -0.70
N SER A 79 -10.66 -10.87 -1.98
CA SER A 79 -9.89 -12.00 -2.50
C SER A 79 -8.40 -11.73 -2.35
N TYR A 80 -7.62 -12.77 -2.09
CA TYR A 80 -6.18 -12.67 -1.87
C TYR A 80 -5.46 -13.69 -2.76
N ASP A 81 -4.49 -13.20 -3.53
CA ASP A 81 -3.64 -14.00 -4.41
C ASP A 81 -2.16 -13.70 -4.13
N GLY A 82 -1.44 -14.73 -3.71
CA GLY A 82 -0.01 -14.67 -3.47
C GLY A 82 0.75 -15.14 -4.70
N ILE A 83 1.74 -14.38 -5.17
CA ILE A 83 2.43 -14.72 -6.42
C ILE A 83 3.05 -16.14 -6.41
N CYS A 84 3.45 -16.64 -5.24
CA CYS A 84 4.11 -17.94 -5.08
C CYS A 84 3.65 -18.73 -3.82
N TRP A 85 2.42 -18.53 -3.33
CA TRP A 85 1.91 -19.24 -2.13
C TRP A 85 0.40 -19.33 -2.05
#